data_AF-A0A5C4Y9C4-F1
#
_entry.id   AF-A0A5C4Y9C4-F1
#
_cell.length_a   1.000
_cell.length_b   1.000
_cell.length_c   1.000
_cell.angle_alpha   90.00
_cell.angle_beta   90.00
_cell.angle_gamma   90.00
#
_symmetry.space_group_name_H-M   'P 1'
#
loop_
_entity.id
_entity.type
_entity.pdbx_description
1 polymer ?
#
loop_
_entity_poly.entity_id
_entity_poly.type
_entity_poly.pdbx_seq_one_letter_code
_entity_poly.pdbx_strand_id
1 'polypeptide(L)'
;MKKLFLPLLSSALLLAACGGGGSPQPADTTPPKSTAYQGQYYWVLFTDLAKPETSVVGEGTVIFNGEYKGREGQMLGDGTYLKARPMPEMRGEAFIGELTLDGQKALTNAFFHDSSEVKSYLIAIDADGAFSPDEKGNPFFAGEAATFNLSGDVETEGYFGMVRTNIDPNAKTSTLSSNQKAVAKARLMAALETSQPSLSRSDMGELKDGAAQLERLRR
;
A
#
# COMPACT_ATOMS: atom_id res chain seq x y z
N MET A 1 45.58 39.67 43.64
CA MET A 1 46.49 38.96 42.70
C MET A 1 46.16 37.46 42.76
N LYS A 2 45.43 36.92 41.78
CA LYS A 2 45.03 35.50 41.72
C LYS A 2 45.83 34.81 40.61
N LYS A 3 46.53 33.72 40.93
CA LYS A 3 47.37 32.95 40.01
C LYS A 3 46.51 31.92 39.27
N LEU A 4 46.54 31.95 37.94
CA LEU A 4 45.98 30.94 37.04
C LEU A 4 46.98 29.77 36.91
N PHE A 5 46.52 28.56 37.22
CA PHE A 5 47.24 27.31 36.93
C PHE A 5 46.46 26.56 35.85
N LEU A 6 47.05 26.41 34.66
CA LEU A 6 46.60 25.49 33.61
C LEU A 6 47.26 24.11 33.82
N PRO A 7 46.52 23.00 33.70
CA PRO A 7 47.10 21.72 33.35
C PRO A 7 47.08 21.54 31.83
N LEU A 8 48.27 21.68 31.22
CA LEU A 8 48.62 20.99 29.98
C LEU A 8 48.76 19.50 30.32
N LEU A 9 48.00 18.59 29.70
CA LEU A 9 48.46 17.21 29.55
C LEU A 9 47.73 16.43 28.44
N SER A 10 48.51 16.18 27.38
CA SER A 10 48.58 14.98 26.54
C SER A 10 47.31 14.36 25.94
N SER A 11 47.06 14.72 24.67
CA SER A 11 46.38 13.85 23.71
C SER A 11 47.33 12.72 23.27
N ALA A 12 47.18 11.53 23.83
CA ALA A 12 47.76 10.32 23.26
C ALA A 12 46.88 9.84 22.09
N LEU A 13 47.34 10.09 20.87
CA LEU A 13 46.76 9.53 19.65
C LEU A 13 47.11 8.03 19.60
N LEU A 14 46.16 7.17 19.99
CA LEU A 14 46.24 5.74 19.73
C LEU A 14 45.69 5.48 18.32
N LEU A 15 46.58 5.42 17.33
CA LEU A 15 46.31 4.75 16.05
C LEU A 15 46.23 3.24 16.32
N ALA A 16 45.02 2.75 16.60
CA ALA A 16 44.75 1.32 16.58
C ALA A 16 44.42 0.87 15.15
N ALA A 17 45.37 0.16 14.56
CA ALA A 17 45.19 -0.95 13.63
C ALA A 17 44.06 -0.83 12.59
N CYS A 18 44.41 -0.28 11.42
CA CYS A 18 43.78 -0.65 10.15
C CYS A 18 44.30 -2.05 9.77
N GLY A 19 43.52 -3.09 10.11
CA GLY A 19 43.95 -4.48 9.95
C GLY A 19 42.76 -5.42 9.94
N GLY A 20 41.89 -5.27 8.94
CA GLY A 20 40.79 -6.19 8.69
C GLY A 20 40.67 -6.40 7.19
N GLY A 21 41.44 -7.38 6.68
CA GLY A 21 41.34 -7.88 5.31
C GLY A 21 40.02 -8.61 5.08
N GLY A 22 38.91 -7.86 5.08
CA GLY A 22 37.67 -8.31 4.49
C GLY A 22 37.83 -8.18 2.98
N SER A 23 38.02 -9.32 2.30
CA SER A 23 37.75 -9.39 0.86
C SER A 23 36.45 -8.64 0.56
N PRO A 24 36.38 -7.77 -0.47
CA PRO A 24 35.18 -7.02 -0.77
C PRO A 24 34.03 -8.02 -0.85
N GLN A 25 33.07 -7.90 0.07
CA GLN A 25 31.90 -8.76 0.03
C GLN A 25 31.27 -8.52 -1.36
N PRO A 26 31.07 -9.57 -2.17
CA PRO A 26 30.43 -9.42 -3.46
C PRO A 26 29.15 -8.61 -3.26
N ALA A 27 28.96 -7.56 -4.06
CA ALA A 27 27.71 -6.81 -4.03
C ALA A 27 26.57 -7.82 -4.16
N ASP A 28 25.59 -7.74 -3.27
CA ASP A 28 24.42 -8.61 -3.36
C ASP A 28 23.68 -8.26 -4.66
N THR A 29 23.87 -9.09 -5.68
CA THR A 29 23.21 -8.96 -6.98
C THR A 29 21.88 -9.68 -7.01
N THR A 30 21.41 -10.21 -5.88
CA THR A 30 20.09 -10.83 -5.80
C THR A 30 19.06 -9.73 -6.05
N PRO A 31 18.21 -9.84 -7.09
CA PRO A 31 17.12 -8.90 -7.26
C PRO A 31 16.30 -8.85 -5.97
N PRO A 32 15.88 -7.67 -5.48
CA PRO A 32 14.98 -7.61 -4.34
C PRO A 32 13.79 -8.53 -4.61
N LYS A 33 13.55 -9.49 -3.72
CA LYS A 33 12.41 -10.39 -3.82
C LYS A 33 11.17 -9.53 -3.61
N SER A 34 10.52 -9.16 -4.72
CA SER A 34 9.27 -8.39 -4.69
C SER A 34 8.25 -9.10 -3.80
N THR A 35 7.76 -8.38 -2.79
CA THR A 35 6.75 -8.86 -1.86
C THR A 35 5.35 -8.64 -2.45
N ALA A 36 4.31 -8.99 -1.71
CA ALA A 36 2.95 -8.58 -2.06
C ALA A 36 2.74 -7.06 -1.96
N TYR A 37 3.63 -6.31 -1.32
CA TYR A 37 3.55 -4.85 -1.23
C TYR A 37 4.12 -4.14 -2.47
N GLN A 38 4.78 -4.86 -3.39
CA GLN A 38 5.34 -4.30 -4.62
C GLN A 38 4.72 -4.92 -5.89
N GLY A 39 4.60 -4.09 -6.92
CA GLY A 39 4.18 -4.50 -8.26
C GLY A 39 3.13 -3.57 -8.88
N GLN A 40 2.62 -3.99 -10.03
CA GLN A 40 1.51 -3.36 -10.72
C GLN A 40 0.24 -4.14 -10.44
N TYR A 41 -0.83 -3.43 -10.10
CA TYR A 41 -2.10 -4.00 -9.73
C TYR A 41 -3.24 -3.39 -10.55
N TYR A 42 -4.24 -4.21 -10.82
CA TYR A 42 -5.55 -3.76 -11.28
C TYR A 42 -6.49 -3.73 -10.10
N TRP A 43 -7.28 -2.67 -9.97
CA TRP A 43 -8.24 -2.52 -8.88
C TRP A 43 -9.63 -2.18 -9.39
N VAL A 44 -10.65 -2.59 -8.63
CA VAL A 44 -12.07 -2.28 -8.87
C VAL A 44 -12.74 -1.97 -7.53
N LEU A 45 -13.62 -0.99 -7.55
CA LEU A 45 -14.55 -0.62 -6.50
C LEU A 45 -15.97 -0.84 -7.01
N PHE A 46 -16.79 -1.54 -6.25
CA PHE A 46 -18.17 -1.85 -6.61
C PHE A 46 -19.08 -1.84 -5.37
N THR A 47 -20.37 -1.58 -5.56
CA THR A 47 -21.31 -1.35 -4.43
C THR A 47 -22.15 -2.57 -4.06
N ASP A 48 -22.17 -3.61 -4.90
CA ASP A 48 -22.98 -4.82 -4.69
C ASP A 48 -22.18 -6.08 -5.03
N LEU A 49 -21.84 -6.88 -4.01
CA LEU A 49 -21.14 -8.18 -4.13
C LEU A 49 -21.95 -9.23 -4.90
N ALA A 50 -23.28 -9.15 -4.91
CA ALA A 50 -24.11 -10.09 -5.65
C ALA A 50 -24.15 -9.77 -7.15
N LYS A 51 -23.75 -8.54 -7.54
CA LYS A 51 -23.79 -8.06 -8.93
C LYS A 51 -22.56 -7.20 -9.26
N PRO A 52 -21.34 -7.70 -9.04
CA PRO A 52 -20.14 -6.87 -9.01
C PRO A 52 -19.80 -6.27 -10.38
N GLU A 53 -20.22 -6.91 -11.48
CA GLU A 53 -20.01 -6.39 -12.83
C GLU A 53 -20.83 -5.12 -13.12
N THR A 54 -22.07 -5.07 -12.63
CA THR A 54 -23.00 -3.96 -12.89
C THR A 54 -22.95 -2.88 -11.82
N SER A 55 -22.31 -3.16 -10.68
CA SER A 55 -22.18 -2.24 -9.55
C SER A 55 -20.81 -1.56 -9.46
N VAL A 56 -19.97 -1.68 -10.51
CA VAL A 56 -18.68 -0.99 -10.57
C VAL A 56 -18.85 0.52 -10.57
N VAL A 57 -18.28 1.17 -9.56
CA VAL A 57 -18.27 2.63 -9.38
C VAL A 57 -16.87 3.23 -9.50
N GLY A 58 -15.83 2.39 -9.55
CA GLY A 58 -14.46 2.81 -9.81
C GLY A 58 -13.60 1.66 -10.29
N GLU A 59 -12.69 1.90 -11.22
CA GLU A 59 -11.64 0.94 -11.55
C GLU A 59 -10.42 1.62 -12.15
N GLY A 60 -9.29 0.93 -12.07
CA GLY A 60 -8.02 1.54 -12.41
C GLY A 60 -6.81 0.65 -12.24
N THR A 61 -5.66 1.29 -12.18
CA THR A 61 -4.38 0.64 -11.88
C THR A 61 -3.72 1.32 -10.69
N VAL A 62 -2.88 0.59 -9.98
CA VAL A 62 -1.98 1.13 -8.97
C VAL A 62 -0.62 0.46 -9.11
N ILE A 63 0.44 1.24 -8.93
CA ILE A 63 1.82 0.77 -8.99
C ILE A 63 2.45 1.05 -7.64
N PHE A 64 2.77 0.00 -6.90
CA PHE A 64 3.56 0.08 -5.67
C PHE A 64 5.02 -0.20 -5.99
N ASN A 65 5.84 0.83 -5.97
CA ASN A 65 7.25 0.78 -6.35
C ASN A 65 8.19 0.99 -5.16
N GLY A 66 7.67 1.32 -3.98
CA GLY A 66 8.41 1.37 -2.73
C GLY A 66 7.82 0.42 -1.69
N GLU A 67 8.70 -0.04 -0.80
CA GLU A 67 8.34 -0.83 0.37
C GLU A 67 9.26 -0.41 1.51
N TYR A 68 8.69 -0.16 2.69
CA TYR A 68 9.45 0.28 3.86
C TYR A 68 8.75 -0.13 5.15
N LYS A 69 9.54 -0.20 6.23
CA LYS A 69 9.00 -0.38 7.57
C LYS A 69 8.50 0.95 8.12
N GLY A 70 7.24 0.99 8.50
CA GLY A 70 6.64 2.11 9.23
C GLY A 70 7.28 2.32 10.61
N ARG A 71 6.89 3.41 11.27
CA ARG A 71 7.42 3.78 12.61
C ARG A 71 7.15 2.72 13.68
N GLU A 72 6.12 1.92 13.50
CA GLU A 72 5.72 0.84 14.42
C GLU A 72 6.23 -0.53 13.94
N GLY A 73 7.09 -0.55 12.91
CA GLY A 73 7.72 -1.75 12.38
C GLY A 73 6.86 -2.54 11.38
N GLN A 74 5.63 -2.09 11.10
CA GLN A 74 4.76 -2.68 10.07
C GLN A 74 5.34 -2.49 8.68
N MET A 75 5.05 -3.41 7.76
CA MET A 75 5.43 -3.23 6.36
C MET A 75 4.40 -2.36 5.64
N LEU A 76 4.88 -1.39 4.88
CA LEU A 76 4.09 -0.48 4.07
C LEU A 76 4.61 -0.52 2.63
N GLY A 77 3.71 -0.55 1.66
CA GLY A 77 3.98 -0.26 0.26
C GLY A 77 3.49 1.15 -0.08
N ASP A 78 4.31 1.90 -0.80
CA ASP A 78 3.96 3.21 -1.37
C ASP A 78 3.99 3.17 -2.90
N GLY A 79 3.17 4.04 -3.49
CA GLY A 79 2.96 4.03 -4.91
C GLY A 79 2.06 5.13 -5.43
N THR A 80 1.61 4.94 -6.65
CA THR A 80 0.68 5.86 -7.33
C THR A 80 -0.46 5.08 -7.96
N TYR A 81 -1.67 5.62 -7.87
CA TYR A 81 -2.84 5.05 -8.53
C TYR A 81 -3.33 5.92 -9.68
N LEU A 82 -4.09 5.28 -10.58
CA LEU A 82 -4.88 5.89 -11.62
C LEU A 82 -6.28 5.27 -11.56
N LYS A 83 -7.31 6.08 -11.28
CA LYS A 83 -8.70 5.79 -11.57
C LYS A 83 -8.97 6.13 -13.03
N ALA A 84 -9.17 5.10 -13.83
CA ALA A 84 -9.45 5.25 -15.26
C ALA A 84 -10.95 5.38 -15.55
N ARG A 85 -11.80 4.77 -14.71
CA ARG A 85 -13.26 4.79 -14.87
C ARG A 85 -14.00 4.88 -13.53
N PRO A 86 -15.20 5.48 -13.52
CA PRO A 86 -15.76 6.35 -14.57
C PRO A 86 -14.93 7.64 -14.70
N MET A 87 -15.06 8.33 -15.84
CA MET A 87 -14.42 9.63 -16.10
C MET A 87 -14.98 10.72 -15.17
N PRO A 88 -14.19 11.78 -14.84
CA PRO A 88 -12.82 12.05 -15.30
C PRO A 88 -11.78 11.11 -14.69
N GLU A 89 -10.64 10.94 -15.38
CA GLU A 89 -9.50 10.24 -14.79
C GLU A 89 -8.99 10.99 -13.55
N MET A 90 -8.60 10.22 -12.53
CA MET A 90 -8.00 10.75 -11.31
C MET A 90 -6.74 9.96 -11.02
N ARG A 91 -5.70 10.64 -10.56
CA ARG A 91 -4.45 10.03 -10.10
C ARG A 91 -4.09 10.59 -8.74
N GLY A 92 -3.20 9.90 -8.04
CA GLY A 92 -2.66 10.36 -6.78
C GLY A 92 -1.75 9.32 -6.15
N GLU A 93 -1.40 9.56 -4.90
CA GLU A 93 -0.59 8.65 -4.11
C GLU A 93 -1.43 7.47 -3.61
N ALA A 94 -0.77 6.33 -3.44
CA ALA A 94 -1.36 5.12 -2.89
C ALA A 94 -0.46 4.53 -1.81
N PHE A 95 -1.08 4.01 -0.76
CA PHE A 95 -0.41 3.29 0.30
C PHE A 95 -1.14 1.97 0.57
N ILE A 96 -0.40 0.94 0.94
CA ILE A 96 -0.96 -0.33 1.40
C ILE A 96 -0.12 -0.86 2.55
N GLY A 97 -0.75 -1.39 3.59
CA GLY A 97 -0.02 -1.73 4.81
C GLY A 97 -0.83 -2.47 5.84
N GLU A 98 -0.16 -3.25 6.67
CA GLU A 98 -0.75 -3.78 7.90
C GLU A 98 -0.95 -2.65 8.91
N LEU A 99 -2.20 -2.46 9.34
CA LEU A 99 -2.60 -1.59 10.43
C LEU A 99 -3.15 -2.41 11.60
N THR A 100 -3.18 -1.79 12.77
CA THR A 100 -3.88 -2.34 13.93
C THR A 100 -5.09 -1.46 14.22
N LEU A 101 -6.28 -1.95 13.90
CA LEU A 101 -7.56 -1.30 14.11
C LEU A 101 -8.27 -2.04 15.25
N ASP A 102 -8.62 -1.33 16.32
CA ASP A 102 -9.26 -1.91 17.51
C ASP A 102 -8.57 -3.17 18.08
N GLY A 103 -7.23 -3.18 18.00
CA GLY A 103 -6.41 -4.30 18.49
C GLY A 103 -6.37 -5.51 17.55
N GLN A 104 -7.04 -5.45 16.40
CA GLN A 104 -6.97 -6.44 15.34
C GLN A 104 -6.08 -5.97 14.20
N LYS A 105 -5.34 -6.92 13.60
CA LYS A 105 -4.55 -6.62 12.40
C LYS A 105 -5.48 -6.57 11.21
N ALA A 106 -5.37 -5.54 10.39
CA ALA A 106 -6.06 -5.42 9.12
C ALA A 106 -5.08 -4.97 8.04
N LEU A 107 -5.28 -5.41 6.81
CA LEU A 107 -4.52 -4.92 5.66
C LEU A 107 -5.34 -3.77 5.09
N THR A 108 -4.73 -2.59 5.01
CA THR A 108 -5.44 -1.38 4.59
C THR A 108 -4.79 -0.83 3.35
N ASN A 109 -5.62 -0.52 2.36
CA ASN A 109 -5.25 0.22 1.16
C ASN A 109 -5.83 1.63 1.25
N ALA A 110 -5.06 2.65 0.87
CA ALA A 110 -5.58 4.00 0.73
C ALA A 110 -5.05 4.68 -0.51
N PHE A 111 -5.94 5.40 -1.20
CA PHE A 111 -5.64 6.31 -2.29
C PHE A 111 -5.89 7.74 -1.83
N PHE A 112 -5.05 8.67 -2.22
CA PHE A 112 -5.12 10.07 -1.79
C PHE A 112 -5.40 10.99 -2.98
N HIS A 113 -6.23 12.01 -2.76
CA HIS A 113 -6.42 13.07 -3.74
C HIS A 113 -5.07 13.72 -4.09
N ASP A 114 -4.85 14.02 -5.36
CA ASP A 114 -3.74 14.88 -5.84
C ASP A 114 -4.05 16.34 -5.47
N SER A 115 -3.89 16.66 -4.19
CA SER A 115 -4.22 17.95 -3.61
C SER A 115 -3.19 18.34 -2.56
N SER A 116 -3.07 19.65 -2.29
CA SER A 116 -2.19 20.15 -1.22
C SER A 116 -2.64 19.70 0.18
N GLU A 117 -3.93 19.36 0.32
CA GLU A 117 -4.47 18.76 1.54
C GLU A 117 -4.38 17.23 1.41
N VAL A 118 -3.74 16.60 2.38
CA VAL A 118 -3.70 15.14 2.48
C VAL A 118 -5.10 14.69 2.86
N LYS A 119 -5.88 14.29 1.85
CA LYS A 119 -7.22 13.74 2.03
C LYS A 119 -7.31 12.44 1.25
N SER A 120 -7.72 11.40 1.96
CA SER A 120 -7.97 10.09 1.35
C SER A 120 -9.12 10.21 0.35
N TYR A 121 -8.93 9.73 -0.87
CA TYR A 121 -9.97 9.54 -1.88
C TYR A 121 -10.68 8.19 -1.69
N LEU A 122 -9.92 7.13 -1.41
CA LEU A 122 -10.44 5.78 -1.22
C LEU A 122 -9.69 5.14 -0.07
N ILE A 123 -10.42 4.40 0.76
CA ILE A 123 -9.85 3.52 1.78
C ILE A 123 -10.51 2.17 1.64
N ALA A 124 -9.71 1.12 1.70
CA ALA A 124 -10.20 -0.24 1.78
C ALA A 124 -9.52 -1.01 2.90
N ILE A 125 -10.27 -1.86 3.59
CA ILE A 125 -9.82 -2.67 4.72
C ILE A 125 -10.14 -4.14 4.43
N ASP A 126 -9.11 -4.97 4.46
CA ASP A 126 -9.21 -6.43 4.53
C ASP A 126 -8.96 -6.85 5.98
N ALA A 127 -10.01 -7.40 6.62
CA ALA A 127 -10.02 -7.71 8.04
C ALA A 127 -9.13 -8.91 8.41
N ASP A 128 -8.72 -9.75 7.44
CA ASP A 128 -7.83 -10.88 7.71
C ASP A 128 -6.35 -10.48 7.87
N GLY A 129 -6.02 -9.23 7.52
CA GLY A 129 -4.68 -8.68 7.67
C GLY A 129 -3.67 -9.16 6.64
N ALA A 130 -4.08 -9.83 5.56
CA ALA A 130 -3.18 -10.50 4.64
C ALA A 130 -3.60 -10.39 3.17
N PHE A 131 -2.62 -10.52 2.27
CA PHE A 131 -2.96 -10.80 0.89
C PHE A 131 -3.34 -12.26 0.74
N SER A 132 -4.52 -12.52 0.20
CA SER A 132 -4.91 -13.85 -0.27
C SER A 132 -4.30 -14.11 -1.66
N PRO A 133 -3.98 -15.36 -2.03
CA PRO A 133 -3.57 -15.68 -3.40
C PRO A 133 -4.79 -15.85 -4.33
N ASP A 134 -4.70 -15.34 -5.56
CA ASP A 134 -5.63 -15.73 -6.64
C ASP A 134 -5.38 -17.19 -7.10
N GLU A 135 -6.21 -17.71 -8.01
CA GLU A 135 -6.07 -19.07 -8.57
C GLU A 135 -4.69 -19.37 -9.20
N LYS A 136 -3.90 -18.33 -9.50
CA LYS A 136 -2.56 -18.43 -10.10
C LYS A 136 -1.45 -18.06 -9.10
N GLY A 137 -1.78 -17.88 -7.83
CA GLY A 137 -0.84 -17.50 -6.78
C GLY A 137 -0.42 -16.02 -6.80
N ASN A 138 -1.11 -15.15 -7.54
CA ASN A 138 -0.86 -13.71 -7.47
C ASN A 138 -1.46 -13.14 -6.18
N PRO A 139 -0.76 -12.21 -5.51
CA PRO A 139 -1.35 -11.45 -4.41
C PRO A 139 -2.64 -10.77 -4.83
N PHE A 140 -3.65 -10.95 -4.00
CA PHE A 140 -4.98 -10.42 -4.11
C PHE A 140 -5.36 -9.79 -2.77
N PHE A 141 -5.98 -8.63 -2.86
CA PHE A 141 -6.59 -7.91 -1.75
C PHE A 141 -8.09 -7.85 -2.03
N ALA A 142 -8.91 -8.16 -1.03
CA ALA A 142 -10.32 -7.85 -1.07
C ALA A 142 -10.79 -7.37 0.29
N GLY A 143 -11.46 -6.22 0.27
CA GLY A 143 -11.88 -5.60 1.50
C GLY A 143 -13.10 -4.74 1.28
N GLU A 144 -13.61 -4.27 2.40
CA GLU A 144 -14.62 -3.24 2.40
C GLU A 144 -13.99 -1.89 2.11
N ALA A 145 -14.73 -0.99 1.49
CA ALA A 145 -14.18 0.28 1.09
C ALA A 145 -15.18 1.43 1.15
N ALA A 146 -14.62 2.61 1.33
CA ALA A 146 -15.33 3.87 1.18
C ALA A 146 -14.52 4.85 0.32
N THR A 147 -15.21 5.69 -0.43
CA THR A 147 -14.63 6.87 -1.07
C THR A 147 -15.06 8.14 -0.38
N PHE A 148 -14.20 9.15 -0.43
CA PHE A 148 -14.40 10.41 0.26
C PHE A 148 -14.19 11.59 -0.68
N ASN A 149 -15.02 12.61 -0.53
CA ASN A 149 -14.86 13.88 -1.24
C ASN A 149 -13.71 14.72 -0.65
N LEU A 150 -13.42 15.87 -1.25
CA LEU A 150 -12.42 16.81 -0.73
C LEU A 150 -12.81 17.46 0.61
N SER A 151 -14.04 17.31 1.10
CA SER A 151 -14.42 17.72 2.46
C SER A 151 -14.17 16.64 3.50
N GLY A 152 -13.87 15.40 3.08
CA GLY A 152 -13.75 14.22 3.93
C GLY A 152 -15.08 13.50 4.20
N ASP A 153 -16.17 13.89 3.52
CA ASP A 153 -17.45 13.21 3.60
C ASP A 153 -17.43 11.95 2.73
N VAL A 154 -18.12 10.92 3.19
CA VAL A 154 -18.29 9.66 2.46
C VAL A 154 -19.17 9.91 1.23
N GLU A 155 -18.66 9.56 0.04
CA GLU A 155 -19.41 9.63 -1.22
C GLU A 155 -19.99 8.27 -1.61
N THR A 156 -19.28 7.18 -1.33
CA THR A 156 -19.69 5.83 -1.71
C THR A 156 -19.11 4.82 -0.74
N GLU A 157 -19.92 3.84 -0.37
CA GLU A 157 -19.50 2.65 0.37
C GLU A 157 -19.63 1.43 -0.55
N GLY A 158 -18.76 0.46 -0.39
CA GLY A 158 -18.79 -0.75 -1.18
C GLY A 158 -17.64 -1.68 -0.83
N TYR A 159 -17.16 -2.37 -1.86
CA TYR A 159 -16.12 -3.36 -1.75
C TYR A 159 -15.04 -3.06 -2.77
N PHE A 160 -13.80 -3.22 -2.35
CA PHE A 160 -12.64 -2.98 -3.16
C PHE A 160 -11.87 -4.29 -3.32
N GLY A 161 -11.53 -4.57 -4.57
CA GLY A 161 -10.66 -5.68 -4.89
C GLY A 161 -9.46 -5.20 -5.69
N MET A 162 -8.31 -5.81 -5.45
CA MET A 162 -7.09 -5.55 -6.19
C MET A 162 -6.31 -6.84 -6.45
N VAL A 163 -5.82 -7.03 -7.67
CA VAL A 163 -5.04 -8.22 -8.07
C VAL A 163 -3.74 -7.82 -8.75
N ARG A 164 -2.63 -8.48 -8.38
CA ARG A 164 -1.33 -8.20 -9.00
C ARG A 164 -1.33 -8.66 -10.45
N THR A 165 -0.97 -7.75 -11.35
CA THR A 165 -0.86 -8.02 -12.79
C THR A 165 0.58 -8.07 -13.27
N ASN A 166 1.51 -7.44 -12.54
CA ASN A 166 2.95 -7.56 -12.76
C ASN A 166 3.72 -7.49 -11.44
N ILE A 167 4.72 -8.34 -11.27
CA ILE A 167 5.61 -8.32 -10.11
C ILE A 167 6.65 -7.19 -10.18
N ASP A 168 7.03 -6.79 -11.39
CA ASP A 168 7.94 -5.67 -11.61
C ASP A 168 7.14 -4.36 -11.66
N PRO A 169 7.28 -3.47 -10.66
CA PRO A 169 6.58 -2.18 -10.67
C PRO A 169 7.03 -1.27 -11.82
N ASN A 170 8.25 -1.46 -12.34
CA ASN A 170 8.84 -0.68 -13.41
C ASN A 170 8.56 -1.25 -14.81
N ALA A 171 7.75 -2.31 -14.90
CA ALA A 171 7.41 -2.90 -16.18
C ALA A 171 6.76 -1.84 -17.09
N LYS A 172 7.28 -1.72 -18.33
CA LYS A 172 6.83 -0.72 -19.30
C LYS A 172 5.36 -0.87 -19.72
N THR A 173 4.74 -1.98 -19.38
CA THR A 173 3.30 -2.24 -19.54
C THR A 173 2.50 -1.68 -18.36
N SER A 174 2.68 -0.40 -18.01
CA SER A 174 1.89 0.23 -16.94
C SER A 174 0.41 0.36 -17.30
N THR A 175 0.08 0.28 -18.59
CA THR A 175 -1.28 0.21 -19.10
C THR A 175 -1.60 -1.22 -19.53
N LEU A 176 -2.40 -1.92 -18.73
CA LEU A 176 -2.99 -3.20 -19.14
C LEU A 176 -3.79 -2.99 -20.43
N SER A 177 -3.56 -3.85 -21.43
CA SER A 177 -4.46 -3.94 -22.59
C SER A 177 -5.89 -4.24 -22.14
N SER A 178 -6.89 -3.91 -22.97
CA SER A 178 -8.30 -4.20 -22.65
C SER A 178 -8.54 -5.66 -22.29
N ASN A 179 -7.87 -6.59 -22.98
CA ASN A 179 -7.95 -8.03 -22.67
C ASN A 179 -7.34 -8.36 -21.30
N GLN A 180 -6.19 -7.77 -20.96
CA GLN A 180 -5.58 -7.95 -19.65
C GLN A 180 -6.44 -7.36 -18.53
N LYS A 181 -7.09 -6.20 -18.76
CA LYS A 181 -8.05 -5.61 -17.81
C LYS A 181 -9.25 -6.53 -17.61
N ALA A 182 -9.83 -7.06 -18.70
CA ALA A 182 -10.95 -7.98 -18.62
C ALA A 182 -10.59 -9.27 -17.86
N VAL A 183 -9.41 -9.83 -18.11
CA VAL A 183 -8.91 -11.01 -17.39
C VAL A 183 -8.63 -10.71 -15.92
N ALA A 184 -8.00 -9.57 -15.60
CA ALA A 184 -7.75 -9.16 -14.22
C ALA A 184 -9.06 -8.92 -13.47
N LYS A 185 -10.03 -8.25 -14.10
CA LYS A 185 -11.37 -8.05 -13.57
C LYS A 185 -12.08 -9.38 -13.32
N ALA A 186 -12.07 -10.31 -14.28
CA ALA A 186 -12.69 -11.63 -14.12
C ALA A 186 -12.08 -12.42 -12.95
N ARG A 187 -10.74 -12.38 -12.80
CA ARG A 187 -10.06 -13.00 -11.65
C ARG A 187 -10.45 -12.35 -10.34
N LEU A 188 -10.55 -11.02 -10.32
CA LEU A 188 -10.97 -10.28 -9.15
C LEU A 188 -12.39 -10.70 -8.74
N MET A 189 -13.31 -10.80 -9.69
CA MET A 189 -14.68 -11.23 -9.41
C MET A 189 -14.74 -12.67 -8.90
N ALA A 190 -13.99 -13.59 -9.52
CA ALA A 190 -13.92 -14.97 -9.06
C ALA A 190 -13.35 -15.07 -7.63
N ALA A 191 -12.29 -14.33 -7.32
CA ALA A 191 -11.71 -14.32 -5.98
C ALA A 191 -12.69 -13.72 -4.95
N LEU A 192 -13.40 -12.65 -5.31
CA LEU A 192 -14.42 -12.04 -4.45
C LEU A 192 -15.59 -12.98 -4.16
N GLU A 193 -16.05 -13.76 -5.13
CA GLU A 193 -17.07 -14.79 -4.93
C GLU A 193 -16.64 -15.82 -3.86
N THR A 194 -15.36 -16.19 -3.84
CA THR A 194 -14.82 -17.11 -2.83
C THR A 194 -14.61 -16.46 -1.45
N SER A 195 -14.38 -15.14 -1.40
CA SER A 195 -14.15 -14.37 -0.17
C SER A 195 -15.45 -13.84 0.47
N GLN A 196 -16.62 -14.02 -0.14
CA GLN A 196 -17.89 -13.51 0.39
C GLN A 196 -18.20 -13.87 1.86
N PRO A 197 -17.85 -15.05 2.39
CA PRO A 197 -18.19 -15.39 3.79
C PRO A 197 -17.44 -14.55 4.84
N SER A 198 -16.32 -13.90 4.48
CA SER A 198 -15.45 -13.17 5.42
C SER A 198 -15.59 -11.64 5.36
N LEU A 199 -16.29 -11.10 4.36
CA LEU A 199 -16.55 -9.67 4.24
C LEU A 199 -17.80 -9.30 5.06
N SER A 200 -17.63 -8.99 6.34
CA SER A 200 -18.69 -8.40 7.17
C SER A 200 -18.53 -6.89 7.22
N ARG A 201 -19.64 -6.15 7.07
CA ARG A 201 -19.66 -4.68 7.17
C ARG A 201 -19.00 -4.18 8.45
N SER A 202 -17.74 -3.77 8.32
CA SER A 202 -17.00 -2.95 9.27
C SER A 202 -17.79 -1.68 9.55
N ASP A 203 -17.73 -1.23 10.80
CA ASP A 203 -18.27 0.08 11.12
C ASP A 203 -17.48 1.15 10.34
N MET A 204 -18.18 2.16 9.83
CA MET A 204 -17.55 3.32 9.18
C MET A 204 -16.54 4.03 10.10
N GLY A 205 -16.63 3.82 11.41
CA GLY A 205 -15.58 4.18 12.37
C GLY A 205 -14.21 3.58 12.02
N GLU A 206 -14.14 2.29 11.73
CA GLU A 206 -12.89 1.57 11.43
C GLU A 206 -12.22 2.12 10.15
N LEU A 207 -13.00 2.40 9.11
CA LEU A 207 -12.50 3.00 7.86
C LEU A 207 -11.91 4.39 8.08
N LYS A 208 -12.52 5.21 8.95
CA LYS A 208 -12.02 6.55 9.29
C LYS A 208 -10.76 6.47 10.16
N ASP A 209 -10.69 5.53 11.09
CA ASP A 209 -9.51 5.35 11.93
C ASP A 209 -8.32 4.82 11.11
N GLY A 210 -8.57 3.90 10.18
CA GLY A 210 -7.59 3.46 9.19
C GLY A 210 -7.07 4.63 8.33
N ALA A 211 -7.96 5.52 7.88
CA ALA A 211 -7.60 6.77 7.19
C ALA A 211 -6.58 7.58 8.00
N ALA A 212 -6.96 7.89 9.24
CA ALA A 212 -6.19 8.74 10.11
C ALA A 212 -4.84 8.11 10.45
N GLN A 213 -4.78 6.79 10.62
CA GLN A 213 -3.53 6.09 10.87
C GLN A 213 -2.59 6.12 9.66
N LEU A 214 -3.08 5.88 8.44
CA LEU A 214 -2.26 5.98 7.22
C LEU A 214 -1.78 7.40 6.98
N GLU A 215 -2.63 8.40 7.19
CA GLU A 215 -2.25 9.81 7.09
C GLU A 215 -1.14 10.18 8.08
N ARG A 216 -1.16 9.61 9.30
CA ARG A 216 -0.07 9.77 10.28
C ARG A 216 1.22 9.09 9.84
N LEU A 217 1.13 7.88 9.27
CA LEU A 217 2.30 7.12 8.83
C LEU A 217 2.99 7.73 7.61
N ARG A 218 2.26 8.50 6.80
CA ARG A 218 2.79 9.25 5.66
C ARG A 218 3.66 10.46 6.06
N ARG A 219 3.39 11.09 7.21
CA ARG A 219 4.11 12.29 7.70
C ARG A 219 5.40 11.93 8.45
#